data_AF-A0A086BJ97-F1
#
_entry.id   AF-A0A086BJ97-F1
#
_cell.length_a   1.000
_cell.length_b   1.000
_cell.length_c   1.000
_cell.angle_alpha   90.00
_cell.angle_beta   90.00
_cell.angle_gamma   90.00
#
_symmetry.space_group_name_H-M   'P 1'
#
loop_
_entity.id
_entity.type
_entity.pdbx_description
1 polymer ?
#
loop_
_entity_poly.entity_id
_entity_poly.type
_entity_poly.pdbx_seq_one_letter_code
_entity_poly.pdbx_strand_id
1 'polypeptide(L)'
;MKNRCTYIGFFLPNSMKINVFKPRLCYCMPFFLMISATSCEKQNQVSDRHKVDLFADERQEGKAYVMNVDECFDASDMVLSTSDIKLVDSSSGRGRAIFIYRLKSGTIEKTTRDSVISYPFQFLSKQRLHLKKDSMYIFLKKLDGYRFIAQEKKLKYQWLKTAPVYSVGEESK
;
A
#
# COMPACT_ATOMS: atom_id res chain seq x y z
N MET A 1 -13.09 34.34 -50.75
CA MET A 1 -13.76 33.88 -51.97
C MET A 1 -15.09 33.26 -51.59
N LYS A 2 -16.15 33.72 -52.27
CA LYS A 2 -17.56 33.58 -51.93
C LYS A 2 -18.17 32.59 -52.92
N ASN A 3 -18.66 31.44 -52.48
CA ASN A 3 -19.43 30.50 -53.30
C ASN A 3 -20.38 29.71 -52.39
N ARG A 4 -21.60 29.36 -52.77
CA ARG A 4 -22.67 30.03 -53.53
C ARG A 4 -23.92 29.20 -53.18
N CYS A 5 -24.94 29.85 -52.65
CA CYS A 5 -26.24 29.26 -52.37
C CYS A 5 -26.84 28.68 -53.66
N THR A 6 -27.34 27.44 -53.64
CA THR A 6 -28.15 26.90 -54.75
C THR A 6 -29.49 26.44 -54.20
N TYR A 7 -30.49 27.29 -54.41
CA TYR A 7 -31.90 27.03 -54.26
C TYR A 7 -32.37 26.21 -55.47
N ILE A 8 -33.00 25.06 -55.24
CA ILE A 8 -33.82 24.39 -56.25
C ILE A 8 -35.22 24.34 -55.67
N GLY A 9 -36.02 25.33 -56.07
CA GLY A 9 -37.47 25.22 -56.01
C GLY A 9 -37.91 24.20 -57.05
N PHE A 10 -38.77 23.27 -56.64
CA PHE A 10 -39.54 22.47 -57.57
C PHE A 10 -41.00 22.48 -57.14
N PHE A 11 -41.77 23.28 -57.90
CA PHE A 11 -43.13 23.00 -58.36
C PHE A 11 -44.07 22.18 -57.45
N LEU A 12 -44.99 22.89 -56.80
CA LEU A 12 -46.41 22.50 -56.76
C LEU A 12 -47.04 22.87 -58.12
N PRO A 13 -48.17 22.29 -58.59
CA PRO A 13 -49.31 21.80 -57.79
C PRO A 13 -49.99 20.53 -58.33
N ASN A 14 -50.85 19.90 -57.52
CA ASN A 14 -52.18 19.50 -57.97
C ASN A 14 -53.08 19.19 -56.76
N SER A 15 -54.26 19.79 -56.80
CA SER A 15 -55.33 19.74 -55.82
C SER A 15 -55.95 18.35 -55.78
N MET A 16 -55.70 17.62 -54.69
CA MET A 16 -56.46 16.41 -54.37
C MET A 16 -57.46 16.76 -53.26
N LYS A 17 -58.75 16.73 -53.61
CA LYS A 17 -59.86 16.82 -52.65
C LYS A 17 -59.77 15.62 -51.71
N ILE A 18 -59.31 15.83 -50.48
CA ILE A 18 -59.35 14.83 -49.43
C ILE A 18 -60.61 15.09 -48.61
N ASN A 19 -61.63 14.25 -48.82
CA ASN A 19 -62.76 14.14 -47.93
C ASN A 19 -62.26 13.67 -46.56
N VAL A 20 -62.56 14.45 -45.52
CA VAL A 20 -62.29 14.14 -44.12
C VAL A 20 -63.02 12.85 -43.75
N PHE A 21 -62.27 11.76 -43.55
CA PHE A 21 -62.81 10.51 -43.03
C PHE A 21 -62.18 10.18 -41.67
N LYS A 22 -62.99 10.41 -40.62
CA LYS A 22 -62.96 9.87 -39.23
C LYS A 22 -61.64 9.95 -38.42
N PRO A 23 -61.62 10.72 -37.30
CA PRO A 23 -60.45 10.89 -36.45
C PRO A 23 -60.35 9.75 -35.42
N ARG A 24 -59.79 8.60 -35.78
CA ARG A 24 -59.52 7.53 -34.79
C ARG A 24 -58.20 6.77 -34.95
N LEU A 25 -57.28 7.24 -35.78
CA LEU A 25 -56.01 6.54 -36.02
C LEU A 25 -54.75 7.42 -35.95
N CYS A 26 -54.81 8.55 -35.22
CA CYS A 26 -53.71 9.53 -35.18
C CYS A 26 -52.98 9.63 -33.82
N TYR A 27 -53.21 8.70 -32.89
CA TYR A 27 -52.63 8.77 -31.54
C TYR A 27 -51.58 7.69 -31.21
N CYS A 28 -51.29 6.75 -32.11
CA CYS A 28 -50.33 5.67 -31.82
C CYS A 28 -48.87 5.98 -32.18
N MET A 29 -48.63 6.94 -33.09
CA MET A 29 -47.27 7.29 -33.56
C MET A 29 -46.37 8.01 -32.52
N PRO A 30 -46.85 8.99 -31.73
CA PRO A 30 -45.96 9.66 -30.77
C PRO A 30 -45.62 8.80 -29.54
N PHE A 31 -46.43 7.77 -29.25
CA PHE A 31 -46.20 6.88 -28.10
C PHE A 31 -45.09 5.86 -28.36
N PHE A 32 -44.94 5.38 -29.60
CA PHE A 32 -43.85 4.47 -29.98
C PHE A 32 -42.48 5.15 -30.01
N LEU A 33 -42.41 6.44 -30.37
CA LEU A 33 -41.16 7.20 -30.39
C LEU A 33 -40.60 7.49 -28.98
N MET A 34 -41.47 7.60 -27.97
CA MET A 34 -41.05 7.83 -26.58
C MET A 34 -40.43 6.59 -25.91
N ILE A 35 -40.79 5.38 -26.36
CA ILE A 35 -40.23 4.12 -25.83
C ILE A 35 -38.83 3.83 -26.41
N SER A 36 -38.56 4.27 -27.65
CA SER A 36 -37.23 4.13 -28.26
C SER A 36 -36.17 5.09 -27.70
N ALA A 37 -36.57 6.16 -27.00
CA ALA A 37 -35.65 7.17 -26.45
C ALA A 37 -35.06 6.80 -25.08
N THR A 38 -35.62 5.80 -24.37
CA THR A 38 -35.14 5.37 -23.04
C THR A 38 -34.22 4.15 -23.06
N SER A 39 -33.96 3.56 -24.24
CA SER A 39 -33.05 2.41 -24.38
C SER A 39 -31.68 2.84 -24.88
N CYS A 40 -30.94 3.60 -24.06
CA CYS A 40 -29.50 3.74 -24.22
C CYS A 40 -28.81 4.11 -22.91
N GLU A 41 -29.13 3.39 -21.83
CA GLU A 41 -28.11 3.22 -20.78
C GLU A 41 -27.19 2.11 -21.26
N LYS A 42 -26.08 2.49 -21.90
CA LYS A 42 -24.92 1.61 -22.03
C LYS A 42 -24.35 1.39 -20.62
N GLN A 43 -24.93 0.44 -19.91
CA GLN A 43 -24.31 -0.16 -18.75
C GLN A 43 -23.04 -0.85 -19.25
N ASN A 44 -21.90 -0.17 -19.11
CA ASN A 44 -20.59 -0.76 -19.32
C ASN A 44 -20.38 -1.83 -18.23
N GLN A 45 -21.01 -2.98 -18.39
CA GLN A 45 -20.58 -4.20 -17.71
C GLN A 45 -19.23 -4.56 -18.33
N VAL A 46 -18.17 -3.99 -17.75
CA VAL A 46 -16.81 -4.49 -17.94
C VAL A 46 -16.88 -5.94 -17.48
N SER A 47 -16.94 -6.87 -18.43
CA SER A 47 -16.97 -8.30 -18.12
C SER A 47 -15.73 -8.62 -17.29
N ASP A 48 -15.89 -9.11 -16.07
CA ASP A 48 -14.79 -9.49 -15.17
C ASP A 48 -13.85 -10.56 -15.78
N ARG A 49 -14.21 -11.14 -16.92
CA ARG A 49 -13.38 -12.08 -17.67
C ARG A 49 -12.11 -11.48 -18.29
N HIS A 50 -11.95 -10.15 -18.34
CA HIS A 50 -10.82 -9.48 -19.00
C HIS A 50 -10.02 -8.52 -18.10
N LYS A 51 -10.19 -8.60 -16.77
CA LYS A 51 -9.24 -7.97 -15.83
C LYS A 51 -7.97 -8.82 -15.73
N VAL A 52 -7.23 -8.92 -16.83
CA VAL A 52 -5.85 -9.38 -16.77
C VAL A 52 -5.05 -8.19 -16.25
N ASP A 53 -4.65 -8.28 -14.99
CA ASP A 53 -3.85 -7.25 -14.33
C ASP A 53 -2.42 -7.28 -14.88
N LEU A 54 -2.16 -6.42 -15.87
CA LEU A 54 -0.87 -6.32 -16.56
C LEU A 54 0.28 -5.90 -15.63
N PHE A 55 -0.02 -5.50 -14.40
CA PHE A 55 0.94 -5.04 -13.40
C PHE A 55 1.07 -6.01 -12.21
N ALA A 56 0.58 -7.25 -12.36
CA ALA A 56 0.67 -8.26 -11.30
C ALA A 56 2.13 -8.49 -10.86
N ASP A 57 3.07 -8.48 -11.81
CA ASP A 57 4.50 -8.72 -11.56
C ASP A 57 5.20 -7.48 -10.98
N GLU A 58 4.90 -6.27 -11.48
CA GLU A 58 5.49 -5.02 -10.99
C GLU A 58 5.09 -4.69 -9.53
N ARG A 59 3.94 -5.19 -9.07
CA ARG A 59 3.54 -5.05 -7.65
C ARG A 59 4.46 -5.79 -6.68
N GLN A 60 5.24 -6.75 -7.16
CA GLN A 60 6.22 -7.45 -6.33
C GLN A 60 7.54 -6.67 -6.24
N GLU A 61 7.91 -5.93 -7.28
CA GLU A 61 9.17 -5.16 -7.37
C GLU A 61 9.25 -4.00 -6.35
N GLY A 62 8.11 -3.57 -5.81
CA GLY A 62 8.03 -2.55 -4.75
C GLY A 62 7.98 -3.10 -3.31
N LYS A 63 7.97 -4.42 -3.10
CA LYS A 63 7.90 -4.99 -1.74
C LYS A 63 9.27 -4.93 -1.09
N ALA A 64 9.33 -4.34 0.11
CA ALA A 64 10.54 -4.39 0.92
C ALA A 64 10.84 -5.86 1.24
N TYR A 65 11.99 -6.34 0.78
CA TYR A 65 12.52 -7.66 1.15
C TYR A 65 12.52 -7.81 2.67
N VAL A 66 12.01 -8.94 3.17
CA VAL A 66 11.98 -9.29 4.59
C VAL A 66 12.92 -10.46 4.78
N MET A 67 13.94 -10.28 5.62
CA MET A 67 14.91 -11.34 5.91
C MET A 67 14.26 -12.46 6.72
N ASN A 68 14.63 -13.70 6.42
CA ASN A 68 14.30 -14.86 7.24
C ASN A 68 15.05 -14.85 8.57
N VAL A 69 14.65 -15.73 9.49
CA VAL A 69 15.27 -15.86 10.83
C VAL A 69 16.76 -16.14 10.70
N ASP A 70 17.15 -17.17 9.93
CA ASP A 70 18.55 -17.56 9.73
C ASP A 70 19.39 -16.43 9.12
N GLU A 71 18.84 -15.75 8.11
CA GLU A 71 19.49 -14.59 7.49
C GLU A 71 19.66 -13.43 8.49
N CYS A 72 18.68 -13.22 9.37
CA CYS A 72 18.78 -12.24 10.45
C CYS A 72 19.85 -12.65 11.47
N PHE A 73 19.96 -13.93 11.81
CA PHE A 73 21.00 -14.44 12.69
C PHE A 73 22.38 -14.20 12.08
N ASP A 74 22.58 -14.51 10.80
CA ASP A 74 23.85 -14.35 10.10
C ASP A 74 24.27 -12.90 9.90
N ALA A 75 23.31 -12.03 9.56
CA ALA A 75 23.56 -10.60 9.37
C ALA A 75 23.77 -9.82 10.68
N SER A 76 23.42 -10.40 11.82
CA SER A 76 23.50 -9.76 13.13
C SER A 76 24.84 -9.99 13.81
N ASP A 77 25.36 -8.93 14.43
CA ASP A 77 26.53 -9.01 15.31
C ASP A 77 26.17 -9.56 16.71
N MET A 78 24.89 -9.42 17.07
CA MET A 78 24.37 -9.83 18.37
C MET A 78 22.88 -10.18 18.25
N VAL A 79 22.48 -11.30 18.86
CA VAL A 79 21.09 -11.73 18.95
C VAL A 79 20.71 -11.95 20.41
N LEU A 80 19.62 -11.33 20.81
CA LEU A 80 19.09 -11.41 22.17
C LEU A 80 17.66 -11.94 22.15
N SER A 81 17.29 -12.73 23.14
CA SER A 81 15.90 -13.13 23.39
C SER A 81 15.39 -12.41 24.63
N THR A 82 14.26 -11.70 24.51
CA THR A 82 13.67 -10.96 25.63
C THR A 82 12.20 -10.62 25.40
N SER A 83 11.45 -10.53 26.49
CA SER A 83 10.07 -10.01 26.54
C SER A 83 10.00 -8.56 27.01
N ASP A 84 11.05 -8.05 27.69
CA ASP A 84 11.00 -6.79 28.44
C ASP A 84 11.66 -5.62 27.70
N ILE A 85 10.98 -5.19 26.64
CA ILE A 85 11.40 -4.08 25.76
C ILE A 85 10.48 -2.88 25.95
N LYS A 86 11.05 -1.68 26.16
CA LYS A 86 10.27 -0.44 26.21
C LYS A 86 10.87 0.63 25.30
N LEU A 87 10.00 1.37 24.60
CA LEU A 87 10.39 2.59 23.88
C LEU A 87 10.70 3.69 24.92
N VAL A 88 11.88 4.29 24.83
CA VAL A 88 12.33 5.36 25.73
C VAL A 88 12.20 6.72 25.08
N ASP A 89 12.57 6.81 23.81
CA ASP A 89 12.62 8.08 23.11
C ASP A 89 12.30 7.89 21.63
N SER A 90 11.72 8.91 21.00
CA SER A 90 11.42 8.93 19.59
C SER A 90 11.57 10.34 19.03
N SER A 91 12.34 10.48 17.95
CA SER A 91 12.39 11.71 17.17
C SER A 91 11.69 11.45 15.85
N SER A 92 10.46 11.96 15.70
CA SER A 92 9.63 11.80 14.49
C SER A 92 9.20 13.12 13.85
N GLY A 93 9.66 14.26 14.37
CA GLY A 93 9.18 15.59 13.95
C GLY A 93 10.11 16.38 13.01
N ARG A 94 11.43 16.16 13.06
CA ARG A 94 12.42 16.86 12.22
C ARG A 94 13.42 15.87 11.65
N GLY A 95 13.31 15.58 10.34
CA GLY A 95 14.22 14.67 9.65
C GLY A 95 13.87 13.18 9.79
N ARG A 96 14.88 12.32 9.70
CA ARG A 96 14.71 10.86 9.71
C ARG A 96 14.23 10.38 11.09
N ALA A 97 13.16 9.60 11.09
CA ALA A 97 12.62 9.05 12.31
C ALA A 97 13.63 8.10 12.99
N ILE A 98 13.84 8.29 14.29
CA ILE A 98 14.65 7.37 15.11
C ILE A 98 13.89 7.04 16.39
N PHE A 99 14.07 5.80 16.83
CA PHE A 99 13.43 5.23 18.01
C PHE A 99 14.49 4.60 18.88
N ILE A 100 14.49 4.91 20.17
CA ILE A 100 15.43 4.34 21.13
C ILE A 100 14.66 3.42 22.05
N TYR A 101 15.09 2.16 22.09
CA TYR A 101 14.51 1.13 22.92
C TYR A 101 15.45 0.76 24.06
N ARG A 102 14.88 0.42 25.21
CA ARG A 102 15.59 -0.05 26.41
C ARG A 102 15.14 -1.45 26.76
N LEU A 103 16.12 -2.31 26.98
CA LEU A 103 16.01 -3.67 27.47
C LEU A 103 16.33 -3.69 28.95
N LYS A 104 15.43 -4.27 29.75
CA LYS A 104 15.67 -4.47 31.19
C LYS A 104 16.40 -5.76 31.50
N SER A 105 16.14 -6.80 30.71
CA SER A 105 16.63 -8.16 30.89
C SER A 105 16.60 -8.87 29.53
N GLY A 106 17.31 -10.00 29.42
CA GLY A 106 17.28 -10.85 28.25
C GLY A 106 18.32 -11.95 28.33
N THR A 107 18.17 -12.96 27.48
CA THR A 107 19.19 -13.98 27.23
C THR A 107 19.96 -13.64 25.96
N ILE A 108 21.24 -14.00 25.95
CA ILE A 108 22.13 -13.77 24.82
C ILE A 108 22.20 -15.08 24.04
N GLU A 109 21.75 -15.05 22.79
CA GLU A 109 21.76 -16.24 21.91
C GLU A 109 23.02 -16.26 21.03
N LYS A 110 23.40 -15.11 20.49
CA LYS A 110 24.58 -14.96 19.61
C LYS A 110 25.34 -13.68 19.93
N THR A 111 26.66 -13.76 20.00
CA THR A 111 27.56 -12.60 20.07
C THR A 111 28.85 -12.85 19.31
N THR A 112 29.23 -11.93 18.42
CA THR A 112 30.49 -12.03 17.67
C THR A 112 31.73 -11.70 18.52
N ARG A 113 31.55 -11.11 19.72
CA ARG A 113 32.62 -10.84 20.68
C ARG A 113 32.19 -11.34 22.05
N ASP A 114 33.13 -11.76 22.90
CA ASP A 114 32.91 -12.17 24.30
C ASP A 114 32.48 -10.99 25.22
N SER A 115 31.81 -9.99 24.66
CA SER A 115 31.34 -8.82 25.39
C SER A 115 30.11 -9.18 26.21
N VAL A 116 30.29 -9.22 27.53
CA VAL A 116 29.19 -9.33 28.50
C VAL A 116 28.33 -8.07 28.42
N ILE A 117 27.04 -8.24 28.13
CA ILE A 117 26.07 -7.15 28.12
C ILE A 117 25.67 -6.85 29.57
N SER A 118 25.76 -5.58 29.96
CA SER A 118 25.21 -5.11 31.22
C SER A 118 23.83 -4.51 30.97
N TYR A 119 22.85 -4.99 31.73
CA TYR A 119 21.48 -4.44 31.72
C TYR A 119 21.37 -3.31 32.76
N PRO A 120 20.57 -2.25 32.49
CA PRO A 120 19.71 -2.05 31.33
C PRO A 120 20.47 -1.59 30.09
N PHE A 121 20.13 -2.17 28.94
CA PHE A 121 20.78 -1.94 27.65
C PHE A 121 19.89 -1.12 26.73
N GLN A 122 20.48 -0.27 25.86
CA GLN A 122 19.74 0.56 24.92
C GLN A 122 20.26 0.39 23.49
N PHE A 123 19.33 0.37 22.53
CA PHE A 123 19.64 0.30 21.11
C PHE A 123 18.76 1.25 20.29
N LEU A 124 19.26 1.61 19.11
CA LEU A 124 18.59 2.51 18.17
C LEU A 124 17.90 1.72 17.07
N SER A 125 16.69 2.12 16.69
CA SER A 125 16.01 1.65 15.49
C SER A 125 15.64 2.82 14.59
N LYS A 126 15.76 2.62 13.28
CA LYS A 126 15.30 3.57 12.25
C LYS A 126 13.80 3.41 11.94
N GLN A 127 13.21 2.31 12.37
CA GLN A 127 11.79 2.00 12.16
C GLN A 127 11.11 1.72 13.50
N ARG A 128 9.81 1.97 13.56
CA ARG A 128 9.02 1.65 14.75
C ARG A 128 8.83 0.14 14.80
N LEU A 129 9.34 -0.49 15.84
CA LEU A 129 9.21 -1.92 16.07
C LEU A 129 7.83 -2.23 16.68
N HIS A 130 7.14 -3.22 16.11
CA HIS A 130 5.90 -3.76 16.65
C HIS A 130 6.23 -4.79 17.73
N LEU A 131 6.39 -4.32 18.95
CA LEU A 131 6.71 -5.16 20.10
C LEU A 131 5.46 -5.95 20.52
N LYS A 132 5.58 -7.29 20.62
CA LYS A 132 4.60 -8.15 21.26
C LYS A 132 4.85 -8.22 22.78
N LYS A 133 4.05 -8.95 23.54
CA LYS A 133 4.30 -9.20 24.97
C LYS A 133 5.15 -10.45 25.23
N ASP A 134 5.24 -11.33 24.25
CA ASP A 134 5.94 -12.61 24.35
C ASP A 134 7.45 -12.44 24.19
N SER A 135 8.21 -13.51 24.48
CA SER A 135 9.65 -13.49 24.23
C SER A 135 9.92 -13.35 22.74
N MET A 136 10.78 -12.41 22.36
CA MET A 136 11.11 -12.10 20.97
C MET A 136 12.61 -12.06 20.75
N TYR A 137 13.01 -12.39 19.53
CA TYR A 137 14.39 -12.20 19.08
C TYR A 137 14.64 -10.76 18.68
N ILE A 138 15.77 -10.24 19.14
CA ILE A 138 16.29 -8.93 18.82
C ILE A 138 17.58 -9.10 18.04
N PHE A 139 17.53 -8.66 16.79
CA PHE A 139 18.64 -8.71 15.85
C PHE A 139 19.37 -7.37 15.85
N LEU A 140 20.58 -7.38 16.38
CA LEU A 140 21.39 -6.18 16.58
C LEU A 140 22.64 -6.20 15.71
N LYS A 141 22.92 -5.04 15.13
CA LYS A 141 24.16 -4.73 14.42
C LYS A 141 24.89 -3.62 15.15
N LYS A 142 26.21 -3.54 15.00
CA LYS A 142 26.98 -2.39 15.49
C LYS A 142 26.39 -1.09 14.96
N LEU A 143 26.28 -0.10 15.83
CA LEU A 143 25.76 1.21 15.47
C LEU A 143 26.68 1.85 14.43
N ASP A 144 26.10 2.25 13.31
CA ASP A 144 26.78 2.99 12.26
C ASP A 144 26.15 4.39 12.13
N GLY A 145 26.97 5.42 12.34
CA GLY A 145 26.55 6.81 12.39
C GLY A 145 26.07 7.29 13.78
N TYR A 146 25.24 8.35 13.79
CA TYR A 146 24.64 8.97 14.98
C TYR A 146 25.60 9.31 16.13
N ARG A 147 26.81 9.79 15.82
CA ARG A 147 27.89 10.03 16.81
C ARG A 147 27.44 10.81 18.05
N PHE A 148 26.67 11.89 17.86
CA PHE A 148 26.18 12.73 18.96
C PHE A 148 25.23 11.96 19.90
N ILE A 149 24.24 11.27 19.34
CA ILE A 149 23.24 10.50 20.11
C ILE A 149 23.91 9.28 20.75
N ALA A 150 24.84 8.64 20.04
CA ALA A 150 25.60 7.52 20.53
C ALA A 150 26.41 7.88 21.78
N GLN A 151 27.03 9.05 21.80
CA GLN A 151 27.82 9.52 22.94
C GLN A 151 26.93 9.94 24.12
N GLU A 152 25.85 10.67 23.86
CA GLU A 152 24.94 11.15 24.91
C GLU A 152 24.19 10.00 25.60
N LYS A 153 23.66 9.05 24.81
CA LYS A 153 22.87 7.91 25.32
C LYS A 153 23.68 6.62 25.50
N LYS A 154 24.99 6.65 25.23
CA LYS A 154 25.91 5.49 25.28
C LYS A 154 25.45 4.30 24.43
N LEU A 155 24.90 4.57 23.25
CA LEU A 155 24.38 3.55 22.33
C LEU A 155 25.52 2.87 21.57
N LYS A 156 25.53 1.54 21.54
CA LYS A 156 26.55 0.74 20.84
C LYS A 156 26.00 -0.03 19.65
N TYR A 157 24.70 -0.34 19.66
CA TYR A 157 24.06 -1.18 18.66
C TYR A 157 22.82 -0.51 18.08
N GLN A 158 22.48 -0.93 16.86
CA GLN A 158 21.28 -0.58 16.14
C GLN A 158 20.51 -1.85 15.74
N TRP A 159 19.20 -1.70 15.59
CA TRP A 159 18.33 -2.71 15.01
C TRP A 159 18.74 -3.02 13.56
N LEU A 160 18.69 -4.29 13.18
CA LEU A 160 18.94 -4.71 11.81
C LEU A 160 17.81 -4.19 10.89
N LYS A 161 18.15 -3.33 9.92
CA LYS A 161 17.18 -2.57 9.10
C LYS A 161 16.07 -3.43 8.47
N THR A 162 16.39 -4.66 8.09
CA THR A 162 15.50 -5.55 7.33
C THR A 162 14.90 -6.66 8.21
N ALA A 163 15.26 -6.72 9.50
CA ALA A 163 14.75 -7.74 10.40
C ALA A 163 13.31 -7.43 10.84
N PRO A 164 12.36 -8.36 10.67
CA PRO A 164 11.09 -8.31 11.35
C PRO A 164 11.26 -8.72 12.82
N VAL A 165 10.19 -8.54 13.61
CA VAL A 165 10.17 -8.95 15.02
C VAL A 165 9.65 -10.40 15.08
N TYR A 166 10.53 -11.33 15.40
CA TYR A 166 10.22 -12.75 15.53
C TYR A 166 9.92 -13.13 16.99
N SER A 167 8.87 -13.92 17.21
CA SER A 167 8.58 -14.51 18.53
C SER A 167 9.45 -15.76 18.72
N VAL A 168 9.95 -15.96 19.94
CA VAL A 168 10.71 -17.15 20.32
C VAL A 168 9.74 -18.33 20.40
N GLY A 169 9.94 -19.34 19.55
CA GLY A 169 9.07 -20.52 19.46
C GLY A 169 8.13 -20.57 18.24
N GLU A 170 8.17 -19.57 17.35
CA GLU A 170 7.46 -19.63 16.04
C GLU A 170 8.28 -20.38 14.96
N GLU A 171 9.42 -20.97 15.30
CA GLU A 171 10.34 -21.65 14.35
C GLU A 171 9.81 -22.97 13.74
N SER A 172 8.53 -23.28 13.89
CA SER A 172 7.94 -24.45 13.25
C SER A 172 6.48 -24.21 12.89
N LYS A 173 6.25 -23.59 11.72
CA LYS A 173 5.07 -23.85 10.90
C LYS A 173 5.26 -23.40 9.46
#